data_AF-A0A3N5P343-F1
#
_entry.id   AF-A0A3N5P343-F1
#
_cell.length_a   1.000
_cell.length_b   1.000
_cell.length_c   1.000
_cell.angle_alpha   90.00
_cell.angle_beta   90.00
_cell.angle_gamma   90.00
#
_symmetry.space_group_name_H-M   'P 1'
#
loop_
_entity.id
_entity.type
_entity.pdbx_description
1 polymer ?
#
loop_
_entity_poly.entity_id
_entity_poly.type
_entity_poly.pdbx_seq_one_letter_code
_entity_poly.pdbx_strand_id
1 'polypeptide(L)'
;MLEERKAEHLHINLEKDVSFPQVTTGLERYCFVHNALPEIDLAAVELATAFLGKELRLPLLISSMTGGTAEAQRINQHLAEGAQAAGIAMGLGSLRAALEAPHLADTFRVRHLAPDILLFANLGAVQLNMGVTVDDCRRAIELVEADALILHLNPLQEALQAEGDTNWAGLLARIAAVCRGLQVPVVAKEVGWGISAGVARRLVDAGVAAIDVAGAGGTSWSQVEMHRAPTERRRRLCARFADWGIPTARAVVDVREALPAVPLIASGGLRTGLDLAKILALGADLGGLAGPFLKAA
;
A
#
# COMPACT_ATOMS: atom_id res chain seq x y z
N MET A 1 17.15 14.99 7.62
CA MET A 1 17.33 13.60 7.12
C MET A 1 16.02 12.87 6.83
N LEU A 2 15.20 12.50 7.82
CA LEU A 2 13.96 11.73 7.54
C LEU A 2 12.89 12.53 6.78
N GLU A 3 12.69 13.79 7.16
CA GLU A 3 11.73 14.70 6.49
C GLU A 3 12.17 15.02 5.05
N GLU A 4 13.45 15.32 4.84
CA GLU A 4 14.03 15.55 3.51
C GLU A 4 13.83 14.34 2.60
N ARG A 5 14.10 13.12 3.08
CA ARG A 5 13.84 11.89 2.32
C ARG A 5 12.37 11.77 1.90
N LYS A 6 11.44 12.08 2.79
CA LYS A 6 10.00 12.01 2.50
C LYS A 6 9.58 13.04 1.46
N ALA A 7 10.12 14.25 1.54
CA ALA A 7 9.92 15.29 0.52
C ALA A 7 10.52 14.87 -0.83
N GLU A 8 11.74 14.31 -0.85
CA GLU A 8 12.35 13.78 -2.08
C GLU A 8 11.49 12.67 -2.72
N HIS A 9 11.02 11.70 -1.92
CA HIS A 9 10.13 10.65 -2.41
C HIS A 9 8.85 11.23 -3.03
N LEU A 10 8.26 12.24 -2.40
CA LEU A 10 7.07 12.93 -2.90
C LEU A 10 7.34 13.59 -4.25
N HIS A 11 8.34 14.47 -4.34
CA HIS A 11 8.65 15.20 -5.57
C HIS A 11 9.09 14.27 -6.70
N ILE A 12 9.90 13.24 -6.41
CA ILE A 12 10.33 12.28 -7.44
C ILE A 12 9.13 11.53 -8.03
N ASN A 13 8.15 11.13 -7.21
CA ASN A 13 6.94 10.48 -7.70
C ASN A 13 6.01 11.42 -8.51
N LEU A 14 6.07 12.72 -8.25
CA LEU A 14 5.27 13.73 -8.96
C LEU A 14 5.94 14.18 -10.27
N GLU A 15 7.27 14.32 -10.28
CA GLU A 15 8.00 15.06 -11.31
C GLU A 15 8.87 14.18 -12.22
N LYS A 16 9.21 12.96 -11.81
CA LYS A 16 10.09 12.05 -12.57
C LYS A 16 9.33 10.88 -13.15
N ASP A 17 9.88 10.31 -14.20
CA ASP A 17 9.46 8.99 -14.66
C ASP A 17 10.02 7.93 -13.69
N VAL A 18 9.10 7.31 -12.95
CA VAL A 18 9.34 6.24 -11.99
C VAL A 18 8.56 4.99 -12.36
N SER A 19 8.18 4.86 -13.63
CA SER A 19 7.50 3.67 -14.13
C SER A 19 8.48 2.51 -14.31
N PHE A 20 7.93 1.30 -14.41
CA PHE A 20 8.68 0.14 -14.88
C PHE A 20 8.97 0.30 -16.38
N PRO A 21 10.22 0.11 -16.84
CA PRO A 21 10.53 0.24 -18.27
C PRO A 21 9.84 -0.78 -19.17
N GLN A 22 9.68 -2.02 -18.70
CA GLN A 22 9.11 -3.13 -19.48
C GLN A 22 8.02 -3.89 -18.73
N VAL A 23 8.15 -4.09 -17.41
CA VAL A 23 7.17 -4.84 -16.63
C VAL A 23 5.88 -4.04 -16.49
N THR A 24 4.79 -4.59 -16.98
CA THR A 24 3.42 -4.08 -16.81
C THR A 24 2.71 -4.77 -15.66
N THR A 25 1.48 -4.32 -15.35
CA THR A 25 0.62 -4.95 -14.33
C THR A 25 0.20 -6.36 -14.72
N GLY A 26 0.26 -6.69 -16.02
CA GLY A 26 -0.27 -7.91 -16.59
C GLY A 26 -1.78 -7.87 -16.86
N LEU A 27 -2.46 -6.77 -16.54
CA LEU A 27 -3.89 -6.58 -16.79
C LEU A 27 -4.22 -6.43 -18.27
N GLU A 28 -3.23 -6.06 -19.09
CA GLU A 28 -3.35 -5.99 -20.55
C GLU A 28 -3.59 -7.36 -21.20
N ARG A 29 -3.27 -8.46 -20.50
CA ARG A 29 -3.53 -9.84 -20.97
C ARG A 29 -4.96 -10.30 -20.70
N TYR A 30 -5.74 -9.53 -19.96
CA TYR A 30 -7.10 -9.87 -19.59
C TYR A 30 -8.10 -8.96 -20.30
N CYS A 31 -9.16 -9.56 -20.83
CA CYS A 31 -10.33 -8.88 -21.35
C CYS A 31 -11.59 -9.44 -20.69
N PHE A 32 -12.60 -8.59 -20.54
CA PHE A 32 -13.93 -9.07 -20.21
C PHE A 32 -14.57 -9.67 -21.44
N VAL A 33 -15.25 -10.80 -21.27
CA VAL A 33 -16.18 -11.28 -22.28
C VAL A 33 -17.35 -10.30 -22.30
N HIS A 34 -17.50 -9.58 -23.41
CA HIS A 34 -18.57 -8.61 -23.57
C HIS A 34 -19.92 -9.33 -23.62
N ASN A 35 -20.84 -8.96 -22.73
CA ASN A 35 -22.23 -9.37 -22.80
C ASN A 35 -23.04 -8.31 -23.55
N ALA A 36 -23.41 -8.59 -24.80
CA ALA A 36 -24.20 -7.70 -25.64
C ALA A 36 -25.69 -7.62 -25.22
N LEU A 37 -26.15 -8.49 -24.32
CA LEU A 37 -27.51 -8.52 -23.78
C LEU A 37 -27.44 -8.69 -22.25
N PRO A 38 -27.12 -7.63 -21.49
CA PRO A 38 -26.87 -7.72 -20.05
C PRO A 38 -28.13 -7.97 -19.19
N GLU A 39 -29.33 -7.70 -19.73
CA GLU A 39 -30.62 -7.86 -19.03
C GLU A 39 -30.69 -7.23 -17.62
N ILE A 40 -29.86 -6.20 -17.36
CA ILE A 40 -29.85 -5.42 -16.12
C ILE A 40 -29.91 -3.92 -16.43
N ASP A 41 -30.50 -3.16 -15.50
CA ASP A 41 -30.42 -1.70 -15.49
C ASP A 41 -29.09 -1.27 -14.88
N LEU A 42 -28.39 -0.34 -15.53
CA LEU A 42 -27.14 0.24 -15.01
C LEU A 42 -27.37 0.97 -13.69
N ALA A 43 -28.53 1.61 -13.50
CA ALA A 43 -28.85 2.31 -12.26
C ALA A 43 -29.02 1.35 -11.06
N ALA A 44 -29.24 0.06 -11.32
CA ALA A 44 -29.34 -0.98 -10.28
C ALA A 44 -27.99 -1.62 -9.92
N VAL A 45 -26.89 -1.20 -10.54
CA VAL A 45 -25.55 -1.72 -10.23
C VAL A 45 -25.08 -1.16 -8.90
N GLU A 46 -24.94 -2.03 -7.91
CA GLU A 46 -24.40 -1.70 -6.59
C GLU A 46 -22.90 -1.99 -6.53
N LEU A 47 -22.14 -1.02 -6.04
CA LEU A 47 -20.70 -1.13 -5.84
C LEU A 47 -20.32 -1.24 -4.36
N ALA A 48 -21.31 -1.20 -3.46
CA ALA A 48 -21.06 -1.30 -2.04
C ALA A 48 -20.44 -2.65 -1.70
N THR A 49 -19.52 -2.66 -0.74
CA THR A 49 -18.84 -3.87 -0.27
C THR A 49 -18.47 -3.72 1.20
N ALA A 50 -18.14 -4.83 1.84
CA ALA A 50 -17.59 -4.83 3.19
C ALA A 50 -16.14 -5.33 3.16
N PHE A 51 -15.24 -4.64 3.85
CA PHE A 51 -13.85 -5.05 3.99
C PHE A 51 -13.38 -4.86 5.43
N LEU A 52 -12.80 -5.93 6.02
CA LEU A 52 -12.36 -5.95 7.43
C LEU A 52 -13.43 -5.46 8.43
N GLY A 53 -14.70 -5.75 8.16
CA GLY A 53 -15.82 -5.38 9.04
C GLY A 53 -16.33 -3.94 8.89
N LYS A 54 -15.86 -3.20 7.88
CA LYS A 54 -16.36 -1.86 7.53
C LYS A 54 -17.04 -1.87 6.17
N GLU A 55 -18.17 -1.18 6.08
CA GLU A 55 -18.88 -0.94 4.82
C GLU A 55 -18.19 0.16 4.02
N LEU A 56 -18.09 -0.05 2.71
CA LEU A 56 -17.54 0.88 1.72
C LEU A 56 -18.59 1.05 0.61
N ARG A 57 -18.67 2.26 0.04
CA ARG A 57 -19.56 2.53 -1.11
C ARG A 57 -18.98 2.03 -2.44
N LEU A 58 -17.68 1.76 -2.47
CA LEU A 58 -16.92 1.31 -3.62
C LEU A 58 -15.73 0.47 -3.12
N PRO A 59 -15.34 -0.64 -3.78
CA PRO A 59 -14.22 -1.49 -3.39
C PRO A 59 -12.87 -0.85 -3.74
N LEU A 60 -12.63 0.36 -3.23
CA LEU A 60 -11.47 1.18 -3.55
C LEU A 60 -10.75 1.63 -2.28
N LEU A 61 -9.42 1.67 -2.38
CA LEU A 61 -8.50 2.17 -1.37
C LEU A 61 -7.58 3.23 -1.97
N ILE A 62 -7.55 4.41 -1.34
CA ILE A 62 -6.42 5.34 -1.49
C ILE A 62 -5.23 4.73 -0.74
N SER A 63 -4.25 4.20 -1.47
CA SER A 63 -3.13 3.44 -0.89
C SER A 63 -2.12 4.34 -0.19
N SER A 64 -1.30 3.76 0.71
CA SER A 64 -0.31 4.48 1.53
C SER A 64 0.71 5.25 0.70
N MET A 65 0.87 6.55 1.00
CA MET A 65 1.78 7.45 0.26
C MET A 65 2.68 8.29 1.16
N THR A 66 2.11 9.22 1.94
CA THR A 66 2.90 10.31 2.54
C THR A 66 2.47 10.69 3.97
N GLY A 67 3.20 11.62 4.57
CA GLY A 67 3.02 12.18 5.91
C GLY A 67 4.37 12.48 6.55
N GLY A 68 4.46 13.49 7.42
CA GLY A 68 5.71 13.92 8.06
C GLY A 68 6.33 15.20 7.51
N THR A 69 5.63 15.93 6.63
CA THR A 69 5.95 17.32 6.22
C THR A 69 4.66 18.15 6.16
N ALA A 70 4.76 19.48 6.15
CA ALA A 70 3.59 20.35 6.03
C ALA A 70 2.84 20.18 4.71
N GLU A 71 3.56 19.95 3.61
CA GLU A 71 2.96 19.62 2.31
C GLU A 71 2.24 18.28 2.37
N ALA A 72 2.87 17.26 2.96
CA ALA A 72 2.27 15.94 3.13
C ALA A 72 1.01 15.97 4.02
N GLN A 73 0.96 16.85 5.01
CA GLN A 73 -0.23 17.08 5.83
C GLN A 73 -1.41 17.56 4.97
N ARG A 74 -1.19 18.57 4.12
CA ARG A 74 -2.24 19.09 3.23
C ARG A 74 -2.75 18.02 2.27
N ILE A 75 -1.83 17.24 1.69
CA ILE A 75 -2.17 16.09 0.83
C ILE A 75 -3.03 15.08 1.61
N ASN A 76 -2.63 14.70 2.82
CA ASN A 76 -3.40 13.77 3.64
C ASN A 76 -4.80 14.30 3.97
N GLN A 77 -4.95 15.59 4.24
CA GLN A 77 -6.25 16.21 4.50
C GLN A 77 -7.17 16.15 3.27
N HIS A 78 -6.69 16.57 2.09
CA HIS A 78 -7.48 16.50 0.86
C HIS A 78 -7.90 15.06 0.51
N LEU A 79 -6.98 14.10 0.67
CA LEU A 79 -7.27 12.69 0.42
C LEU A 79 -8.31 12.15 1.40
N ALA A 80 -8.26 12.55 2.67
CA ALA A 80 -9.22 12.13 3.67
C ALA A 80 -10.62 12.69 3.41
N GLU A 81 -10.74 13.98 3.07
CA GLU A 81 -12.01 14.59 2.67
C GLU A 81 -12.62 13.90 1.44
N GLY A 82 -11.79 13.62 0.43
CA GLY A 82 -12.20 12.87 -0.75
C GLY A 82 -12.63 11.44 -0.43
N ALA A 83 -11.88 10.74 0.42
CA ALA A 83 -12.21 9.39 0.86
C ALA A 83 -13.54 9.33 1.63
N GLN A 84 -13.77 10.29 2.53
CA GLN A 84 -15.01 10.43 3.28
C GLN A 84 -16.20 10.69 2.37
N ALA A 85 -16.07 11.64 1.44
CA ALA A 85 -17.13 11.97 0.49
C ALA A 85 -17.49 10.78 -0.41
N ALA A 86 -16.49 10.04 -0.89
CA ALA A 86 -16.67 8.88 -1.75
C ALA A 86 -17.05 7.60 -0.99
N GLY A 87 -16.88 7.54 0.34
CA GLY A 87 -17.10 6.35 1.15
C GLY A 87 -16.13 5.21 0.82
N ILE A 88 -14.84 5.54 0.63
CA ILE A 88 -13.78 4.60 0.26
C ILE A 88 -12.72 4.52 1.35
N ALA A 89 -11.90 3.48 1.33
CA ALA A 89 -10.85 3.30 2.32
C ALA A 89 -9.64 4.21 2.04
N MET A 90 -8.83 4.48 3.07
CA MET A 90 -7.59 5.26 2.95
C MET A 90 -6.48 4.67 3.81
N GLY A 91 -5.27 4.56 3.25
CA GLY A 91 -4.06 4.24 3.99
C GLY A 91 -3.15 5.45 4.13
N LEU A 92 -2.67 5.70 5.36
CA LEU A 92 -1.68 6.73 5.62
C LEU A 92 -0.28 6.26 5.20
N GLY A 93 0.65 7.20 4.99
CA GLY A 93 2.08 6.88 4.84
C GLY A 93 2.70 6.40 6.16
N SER A 94 3.96 5.96 6.11
CA SER A 94 4.65 5.41 7.28
C SER A 94 4.71 6.39 8.46
N LEU A 95 4.11 6.00 9.58
CA LEU A 95 4.06 6.74 10.85
C LEU A 95 5.39 6.69 11.63
N ARG A 96 6.45 6.06 11.11
CA ARG A 96 7.78 6.05 11.73
C ARG A 96 8.22 7.44 12.18
N ALA A 97 8.02 8.44 11.31
CA ALA A 97 8.40 9.82 11.62
C ALA A 97 7.63 10.40 12.83
N ALA A 98 6.35 10.06 12.98
CA ALA A 98 5.55 10.53 14.12
C ALA A 98 5.94 9.81 15.42
N LEU A 99 6.41 8.56 15.35
CA LEU A 99 6.94 7.83 16.51
C LEU A 99 8.30 8.38 16.98
N GLU A 100 9.18 8.76 16.04
CA GLU A 100 10.50 9.33 16.34
C GLU A 100 10.40 10.81 16.75
N ALA A 101 9.49 11.56 16.13
CA ALA A 101 9.32 12.99 16.31
C ALA A 101 7.83 13.34 16.56
N PRO A 102 7.39 13.42 17.84
CA PRO A 102 5.99 13.62 18.19
C PRO A 102 5.32 14.86 17.60
N HIS A 103 6.08 15.92 17.30
CA HIS A 103 5.55 17.13 16.66
C HIS A 103 5.06 16.90 15.22
N LEU A 104 5.49 15.81 14.56
CA LEU A 104 5.03 15.43 13.22
C LEU A 104 3.70 14.66 13.24
N ALA A 105 3.20 14.27 14.42
CA ALA A 105 1.98 13.50 14.57
C ALA A 105 0.77 14.15 13.89
N ASP A 106 0.65 15.48 13.98
CA ASP A 106 -0.48 16.22 13.41
C ASP A 106 -0.54 16.14 11.87
N THR A 107 0.57 15.79 11.22
CA THR A 107 0.62 15.58 9.76
C THR A 107 -0.09 14.30 9.30
N PHE A 108 -0.44 13.40 10.23
CA PHE A 108 -1.13 12.13 9.97
C PHE A 108 -2.56 12.11 10.51
N ARG A 109 -2.93 13.07 11.36
CA ARG A 109 -4.24 13.12 12.02
C ARG A 109 -5.32 13.62 11.05
N VAL A 110 -5.99 12.69 10.40
CA VAL A 110 -7.06 12.99 9.43
C VAL A 110 -8.44 12.49 9.85
N ARG A 111 -8.55 11.75 10.96
CA ARG A 111 -9.80 11.12 11.39
C ARG A 111 -10.95 12.12 11.57
N HIS A 112 -10.66 13.33 12.03
CA HIS A 112 -11.65 14.41 12.17
C HIS A 112 -12.29 14.86 10.84
N LEU A 113 -11.61 14.65 9.71
CA LEU A 113 -12.13 14.93 8.36
C LEU A 113 -12.83 13.71 7.75
N ALA A 114 -12.43 12.51 8.18
CA ALA A 114 -12.94 11.25 7.67
C ALA A 114 -13.32 10.27 8.80
N PRO A 115 -14.37 10.57 9.56
CA PRO A 115 -14.76 9.79 10.74
C PRO A 115 -15.23 8.37 10.39
N ASP A 116 -15.78 8.16 9.20
CA ASP A 116 -16.50 6.93 8.86
C ASP A 116 -15.68 5.93 8.03
N ILE A 117 -14.64 6.41 7.34
CA ILE A 117 -13.87 5.56 6.42
C ILE A 117 -13.09 4.47 7.15
N LEU A 118 -12.84 3.36 6.43
CA LEU A 118 -11.82 2.41 6.82
C LEU A 118 -10.42 3.04 6.65
N LEU A 119 -9.79 3.40 7.77
CA LEU A 119 -8.49 4.06 7.79
C LEU A 119 -7.39 3.10 8.24
N PHE A 120 -6.31 3.04 7.47
CA PHE A 120 -5.13 2.23 7.81
C PHE A 120 -3.99 3.11 8.32
N ALA A 121 -3.50 2.81 9.53
CA ALA A 121 -2.16 3.20 9.96
C ALA A 121 -1.12 2.40 9.17
N ASN A 122 0.11 2.89 9.08
CA ASN A 122 1.17 2.24 8.31
C ASN A 122 2.53 2.31 9.03
N LEU A 123 3.21 1.18 9.13
CA LEU A 123 4.60 1.07 9.61
C LEU A 123 5.39 0.11 8.73
N GLY A 124 6.71 0.31 8.64
CA GLY A 124 7.59 -0.63 7.96
C GLY A 124 7.86 -1.84 8.82
N ALA A 125 7.67 -3.05 8.27
CA ALA A 125 7.90 -4.28 9.03
C ALA A 125 9.34 -4.39 9.54
N VAL A 126 10.32 -3.86 8.79
CA VAL A 126 11.73 -3.84 9.20
C VAL A 126 11.98 -3.07 10.48
N GLN A 127 11.12 -2.10 10.82
CA GLN A 127 11.27 -1.31 12.04
C GLN A 127 11.12 -2.17 13.31
N LEU A 128 10.46 -3.33 13.23
CA LEU A 128 10.40 -4.31 14.33
C LEU A 128 11.77 -4.89 14.69
N ASN A 129 12.72 -4.85 13.76
CA ASN A 129 14.13 -5.19 14.03
C ASN A 129 14.94 -3.95 14.47
N MET A 130 14.45 -2.74 14.24
CA MET A 130 15.09 -1.46 14.59
C MET A 130 14.64 -0.90 15.94
N GLY A 131 13.86 -1.66 16.71
CA GLY A 131 13.44 -1.30 18.07
C GLY A 131 11.96 -0.95 18.21
N VAL A 132 11.19 -0.89 17.12
CA VAL A 132 9.73 -0.73 17.21
C VAL A 132 9.11 -1.97 17.85
N THR A 133 8.31 -1.74 18.89
CA THR A 133 7.62 -2.75 19.69
C THR A 133 6.15 -2.85 19.31
N VAL A 134 5.46 -3.86 19.85
CA VAL A 134 3.99 -3.99 19.72
C VAL A 134 3.27 -2.78 20.31
N ASP A 135 3.77 -2.22 21.41
CA ASP A 135 3.18 -1.04 22.04
C ASP A 135 3.35 0.20 21.15
N ASP A 136 4.46 0.31 20.43
CA ASP A 136 4.67 1.38 19.45
C ASP A 136 3.70 1.28 18.27
N CYS A 137 3.43 0.05 17.81
CA CYS A 137 2.39 -0.19 16.82
C CYS A 137 1.02 0.26 17.34
N ARG A 138 0.68 -0.08 18.60
CA ARG A 138 -0.57 0.34 19.24
C ARG A 138 -0.68 1.87 19.33
N ARG A 139 0.39 2.54 19.78
CA ARG A 139 0.47 4.01 19.83
C ARG A 139 0.28 4.64 18.45
N ALA A 140 0.87 4.06 17.41
CA ALA A 140 0.71 4.56 16.04
C ALA A 140 -0.75 4.45 15.56
N ILE A 141 -1.45 3.37 15.91
CA ILE A 141 -2.88 3.19 15.60
C ILE A 141 -3.73 4.20 16.36
N GLU A 142 -3.54 4.31 17.68
CA GLU A 142 -4.27 5.23 18.54
C GLU A 142 -4.08 6.69 18.12
N LEU A 143 -2.87 7.06 17.70
CA LEU A 143 -2.53 8.42 17.31
C LEU A 143 -3.40 8.99 16.18
N VAL A 144 -3.79 8.12 15.24
CA VAL A 144 -4.58 8.47 14.06
C VAL A 144 -5.96 7.80 14.08
N GLU A 145 -6.29 7.13 15.18
CA GLU A 145 -7.56 6.42 15.39
C GLU A 145 -7.86 5.45 14.24
N ALA A 146 -6.84 4.71 13.77
CA ALA A 146 -6.97 3.81 12.62
C ALA A 146 -7.76 2.53 12.96
N ASP A 147 -8.46 2.00 11.96
CA ASP A 147 -9.22 0.75 12.08
C ASP A 147 -8.35 -0.50 11.86
N ALA A 148 -7.17 -0.33 11.26
CA ALA A 148 -6.26 -1.41 10.90
C ALA A 148 -4.81 -0.92 10.78
N LEU A 149 -3.83 -1.83 10.88
CA LEU A 149 -2.41 -1.52 10.70
C LEU A 149 -1.86 -2.21 9.45
N ILE A 150 -1.34 -1.43 8.52
CA ILE A 150 -0.48 -1.93 7.44
C ILE A 150 0.96 -2.08 7.95
N LEU A 151 1.50 -3.29 7.83
CA LEU A 151 2.93 -3.54 7.87
C LEU A 151 3.46 -3.68 6.44
N HIS A 152 4.12 -2.63 5.96
CA HIS A 152 4.69 -2.67 4.61
C HIS A 152 6.00 -3.47 4.57
N LEU A 153 6.17 -4.22 3.49
CA LEU A 153 7.32 -5.04 3.15
C LEU A 153 8.02 -4.37 1.96
N ASN A 154 9.23 -3.85 2.19
CA ASN A 154 10.01 -3.14 1.19
C ASN A 154 11.50 -3.54 1.16
N PRO A 155 11.85 -4.85 1.29
CA PRO A 155 13.25 -5.27 1.45
C PRO A 155 14.16 -4.83 0.31
N LEU A 156 13.66 -4.83 -0.92
CA LEU A 156 14.44 -4.37 -2.07
C LEU A 156 14.65 -2.85 -2.06
N GLN A 157 13.64 -2.07 -1.68
CA GLN A 157 13.80 -0.62 -1.50
C GLN A 157 14.89 -0.33 -0.45
N GLU A 158 14.81 -1.01 0.70
CA GLU A 158 15.79 -0.86 1.78
C GLU A 158 17.21 -1.24 1.33
N ALA A 159 17.37 -2.27 0.49
CA ALA A 159 18.66 -2.64 -0.07
C ALA A 159 19.21 -1.62 -1.09
N LEU A 160 18.34 -0.89 -1.78
CA LEU A 160 18.71 0.08 -2.83
C LEU A 160 18.95 1.49 -2.31
N GLN A 161 18.28 1.92 -1.24
CA GLN A 161 18.49 3.24 -0.63
C GLN A 161 19.80 3.31 0.19
N ALA A 162 20.43 4.48 0.29
CA ALA A 162 21.75 4.61 0.91
C ALA A 162 21.75 4.36 2.42
N GLU A 163 20.64 4.70 3.04
CA GLU A 163 20.37 4.75 4.48
C GLU A 163 19.36 3.67 4.91
N GLY A 164 19.27 2.57 4.15
CA GLY A 164 18.20 1.59 4.31
C GLY A 164 18.44 0.57 5.41
N ASP A 165 17.35 0.21 6.08
CA ASP A 165 17.30 -0.82 7.10
C ASP A 165 17.23 -2.19 6.42
N THR A 166 18.35 -2.91 6.38
CA THR A 166 18.49 -4.16 5.60
C THR A 166 18.37 -5.44 6.42
N ASN A 167 18.18 -5.34 7.74
CA ASN A 167 18.01 -6.51 8.59
C ASN A 167 16.56 -7.03 8.55
N TRP A 168 16.29 -7.95 7.62
CA TRP A 168 14.98 -8.62 7.49
C TRP A 168 14.92 -10.00 8.16
N ALA A 169 15.98 -10.39 8.88
CA ALA A 169 16.04 -11.70 9.54
C ALA A 169 15.01 -11.81 10.67
N GLY A 170 14.35 -12.97 10.79
CA GLY A 170 13.45 -13.28 11.90
C GLY A 170 12.15 -12.45 11.99
N LEU A 171 11.86 -11.58 11.02
CA LEU A 171 10.69 -10.67 11.09
C LEU A 171 9.34 -11.39 11.18
N LEU A 172 9.20 -12.58 10.60
CA LEU A 172 7.93 -13.30 10.62
C LEU A 172 7.41 -13.56 12.05
N ALA A 173 8.30 -13.95 12.97
CA ALA A 173 7.93 -14.17 14.37
C ALA A 173 7.53 -12.87 15.08
N ARG A 174 8.13 -11.74 14.70
CA ARG A 174 7.79 -10.41 15.23
C ARG A 174 6.46 -9.91 14.68
N ILE A 175 6.21 -10.10 13.38
CA ILE A 175 4.89 -9.84 12.76
C ILE A 175 3.82 -10.66 13.49
N ALA A 176 4.09 -11.94 13.78
CA ALA A 176 3.15 -12.77 14.53
C ALA A 176 2.89 -12.24 15.96
N ALA A 177 3.91 -11.70 16.63
CA ALA A 177 3.75 -11.06 17.93
C ALA A 177 2.89 -9.80 17.85
N VAL A 178 3.05 -8.98 16.81
CA VAL A 178 2.22 -7.81 16.54
C VAL A 178 0.77 -8.22 16.29
N CYS A 179 0.53 -9.22 15.43
CA CYS A 179 -0.82 -9.70 15.13
C CYS A 179 -1.55 -10.22 16.38
N ARG A 180 -0.85 -10.88 17.32
CA ARG A 180 -1.43 -11.34 18.59
C ARG A 180 -1.67 -10.21 19.60
N GLY A 181 -0.88 -9.15 19.58
CA GLY A 181 -0.89 -8.11 20.61
C GLY A 181 -1.75 -6.88 20.27
N LEU A 182 -2.23 -6.77 19.04
CA LEU A 182 -3.11 -5.69 18.59
C LEU A 182 -4.57 -6.13 18.59
N GLN A 183 -5.47 -5.16 18.84
CA GLN A 183 -6.92 -5.36 18.80
C GLN A 183 -7.53 -5.11 17.42
N VAL A 184 -6.78 -4.42 16.55
CA VAL A 184 -7.16 -4.14 15.16
C VAL A 184 -6.46 -5.12 14.21
N PRO A 185 -7.06 -5.44 13.04
CA PRO A 185 -6.45 -6.31 12.06
C PRO A 185 -5.12 -5.74 11.51
N VAL A 186 -4.17 -6.64 11.27
CA VAL A 186 -2.89 -6.34 10.61
C VAL A 186 -2.98 -6.75 9.15
N VAL A 187 -2.59 -5.85 8.26
CA VAL A 187 -2.50 -6.06 6.81
C VAL A 187 -1.04 -6.09 6.40
N ALA A 188 -0.60 -7.12 5.68
CA ALA A 188 0.74 -7.13 5.10
C ALA A 188 0.68 -6.63 3.66
N LYS A 189 1.57 -5.70 3.32
CA LYS A 189 1.54 -4.99 2.03
C LYS A 189 2.93 -4.90 1.41
N GLU A 190 3.10 -5.18 0.12
CA GLU A 190 4.34 -4.81 -0.60
C GLU A 190 4.32 -3.30 -0.99
N VAL A 191 5.36 -2.79 -1.60
CA VAL A 191 5.44 -1.39 -2.06
C VAL A 191 5.51 -1.23 -3.59
N GLY A 192 5.70 -2.29 -4.36
CA GLY A 192 5.66 -2.26 -5.82
C GLY A 192 6.25 -3.48 -6.54
N TRP A 193 6.71 -4.52 -5.83
CA TRP A 193 7.32 -5.72 -6.40
C TRP A 193 6.50 -7.00 -6.21
N GLY A 194 5.36 -6.95 -5.53
CA GLY A 194 4.44 -8.09 -5.41
C GLY A 194 4.72 -9.03 -4.24
N ILE A 195 3.66 -9.40 -3.51
CA ILE A 195 3.68 -10.54 -2.57
C ILE A 195 3.39 -11.84 -3.33
N SER A 196 4.27 -12.83 -3.21
CA SER A 196 4.04 -14.16 -3.76
C SER A 196 3.10 -14.99 -2.88
N ALA A 197 2.42 -15.98 -3.46
CA ALA A 197 1.56 -16.91 -2.75
C ALA A 197 2.23 -17.58 -1.52
N GLY A 198 3.50 -18.00 -1.67
CA GLY A 198 4.24 -18.63 -0.58
C GLY A 198 4.54 -17.67 0.59
N VAL A 199 4.79 -16.39 0.30
CA VAL A 199 4.98 -15.36 1.33
C VAL A 199 3.64 -15.02 1.98
N ALA A 200 2.58 -14.84 1.18
CA ALA A 200 1.23 -14.57 1.66
C ALA A 200 0.75 -15.65 2.64
N ARG A 201 0.95 -16.94 2.32
CA ARG A 201 0.59 -18.06 3.21
C ARG A 201 1.28 -17.96 4.56
N ARG A 202 2.60 -17.75 4.57
CA ARG A 202 3.36 -17.60 5.81
C ARG A 202 2.89 -16.41 6.66
N LEU A 203 2.50 -15.31 6.02
CA LEU A 203 1.99 -14.12 6.71
C LEU A 203 0.61 -14.39 7.32
N VAL A 204 -0.28 -15.04 6.58
CA VAL A 204 -1.61 -15.44 7.10
C VAL A 204 -1.47 -16.44 8.25
N ASP A 205 -0.59 -17.43 8.12
CA ASP A 205 -0.29 -18.39 9.20
C ASP A 205 0.27 -17.69 10.46
N ALA A 206 0.92 -16.54 10.28
CA ALA A 206 1.41 -15.70 11.37
C ALA A 206 0.33 -14.81 12.02
N GLY A 207 -0.89 -14.77 11.45
CA GLY A 207 -2.02 -13.99 11.97
C GLY A 207 -2.30 -12.69 11.23
N VAL A 208 -1.68 -12.44 10.07
CA VAL A 208 -2.05 -11.31 9.20
C VAL A 208 -3.46 -11.53 8.67
N ALA A 209 -4.32 -10.51 8.82
CA ALA A 209 -5.75 -10.58 8.51
C ALA A 209 -6.06 -10.29 7.03
N ALA A 210 -5.19 -9.57 6.32
CA ALA A 210 -5.36 -9.29 4.89
C ALA A 210 -4.00 -9.11 4.19
N ILE A 211 -3.99 -9.34 2.88
CA ILE A 211 -2.81 -9.18 2.02
C ILE A 211 -3.08 -8.07 1.00
N ASP A 212 -2.17 -7.10 0.87
CA ASP A 212 -2.10 -6.21 -0.29
C ASP A 212 -0.89 -6.59 -1.14
N VAL A 213 -1.15 -7.09 -2.34
CA VAL A 213 -0.06 -7.61 -3.19
C VAL A 213 0.91 -6.54 -3.63
N ALA A 214 0.44 -5.28 -3.82
CA ALA A 214 1.25 -4.16 -4.32
C ALA A 214 2.26 -4.59 -5.40
N GLY A 215 1.74 -5.11 -6.51
CA GLY A 215 2.52 -5.72 -7.58
C GLY A 215 3.28 -4.73 -8.46
N ALA A 216 4.13 -5.30 -9.33
CA ALA A 216 4.86 -4.58 -10.35
C ALA A 216 3.95 -4.12 -11.50
N GLY A 217 4.39 -3.07 -12.21
CA GLY A 217 3.64 -2.41 -13.29
C GLY A 217 3.07 -1.03 -12.94
N GLY A 218 3.34 -0.54 -11.73
CA GLY A 218 2.96 0.79 -11.27
C GLY A 218 4.16 1.71 -11.01
N THR A 219 4.23 2.23 -9.80
CA THR A 219 5.41 2.95 -9.32
C THR A 219 6.54 1.94 -9.06
N SER A 220 7.67 2.11 -9.73
CA SER A 220 8.90 1.34 -9.48
C SER A 220 9.75 2.07 -8.44
N TRP A 221 9.76 1.57 -7.21
CA TRP A 221 10.60 2.13 -6.15
C TRP A 221 12.09 2.00 -6.43
N SER A 222 12.51 1.06 -7.29
CA SER A 222 13.89 1.04 -7.77
C SER A 222 14.23 2.30 -8.58
N GLN A 223 13.29 2.82 -9.39
CA GLN A 223 13.49 4.04 -10.16
C GLN A 223 13.42 5.27 -9.27
N VAL A 224 12.54 5.26 -8.26
CA VAL A 224 12.53 6.31 -7.22
C VAL A 224 13.91 6.40 -6.55
N GLU A 225 14.45 5.28 -6.05
CA GLU A 225 15.77 5.27 -5.40
C GLU A 225 16.92 5.51 -6.39
N MET A 226 16.74 5.22 -7.68
CA MET A 226 17.72 5.58 -8.73
C MET A 226 17.85 7.10 -8.87
N HIS A 227 16.74 7.83 -8.87
CA HIS A 227 16.75 9.30 -8.92
C HIS A 227 17.34 9.91 -7.66
N ARG A 228 17.17 9.27 -6.50
CA ARG A 228 17.79 9.67 -5.22
C ARG A 228 19.27 9.31 -5.09
N ALA A 229 19.79 8.43 -5.94
CA ALA A 229 21.08 7.80 -5.70
C ALA A 229 22.23 8.84 -5.60
N PRO A 230 22.98 8.87 -4.47
CA PRO A 230 24.04 9.85 -4.25
C PRO A 230 25.30 9.59 -5.10
N THR A 231 25.40 8.40 -5.70
CA THR A 231 26.54 8.02 -6.54
C THR A 231 26.07 7.32 -7.80
N GLU A 232 26.86 7.48 -8.85
CA GLU A 232 26.60 6.81 -10.13
C GLU A 232 26.66 5.28 -10.01
N ARG A 233 27.51 4.74 -9.12
CA ARG A 233 27.51 3.30 -8.82
C ARG A 233 26.16 2.83 -8.29
N ARG A 234 25.57 3.56 -7.35
CA ARG A 234 24.26 3.21 -6.75
C ARG A 234 23.12 3.44 -7.74
N ARG A 235 23.19 4.51 -8.55
CA ARG A 235 22.25 4.75 -9.66
C ARG A 235 22.18 3.55 -10.60
N ARG A 236 23.33 3.05 -11.06
CA ARG A 236 23.39 1.85 -11.91
C ARG A 236 22.86 0.60 -11.21
N LEU A 237 23.13 0.45 -9.91
CA LEU A 237 22.58 -0.67 -9.13
C LEU A 237 21.04 -0.63 -9.12
N CYS A 238 20.44 0.51 -8.79
CA CYS A 238 19.00 0.69 -8.82
C CYS A 238 18.41 0.39 -10.20
N ALA A 239 19.05 0.88 -11.26
CA ALA A 239 18.63 0.63 -12.64
C ALA A 239 18.63 -0.86 -13.03
N ARG A 240 19.47 -1.70 -12.41
CA ARG A 240 19.47 -3.17 -12.67
C ARG A 240 18.21 -3.87 -12.14
N PHE A 241 17.51 -3.26 -11.19
CA PHE A 241 16.26 -3.78 -10.63
C PHE A 241 15.01 -3.06 -11.17
N ALA A 242 15.16 -2.29 -12.26
CA ALA A 242 14.07 -1.49 -12.84
C ALA A 242 12.80 -2.31 -13.12
N ASP A 243 13.01 -3.53 -13.64
CA ASP A 243 11.98 -4.49 -14.04
C ASP A 243 11.90 -5.72 -13.10
N TRP A 244 12.36 -5.59 -11.85
CA TRP A 244 12.17 -6.65 -10.85
C TRP A 244 10.71 -6.74 -10.42
N GLY A 245 10.27 -7.90 -9.93
CA GLY A 245 8.99 -8.07 -9.23
C GLY A 245 7.96 -8.93 -9.96
N ILE A 246 6.83 -9.13 -9.30
CA ILE A 246 5.70 -9.94 -9.75
C ILE A 246 4.62 -8.99 -10.29
N PRO A 247 4.20 -9.09 -11.56
CA PRO A 247 3.11 -8.29 -12.10
C PRO A 247 1.84 -8.41 -11.24
N THR A 248 1.16 -7.29 -10.99
CA THR A 248 -0.03 -7.23 -10.12
C THR A 248 -1.06 -8.31 -10.43
N ALA A 249 -1.44 -8.49 -11.69
CA ALA A 249 -2.45 -9.48 -12.09
C ALA A 249 -2.02 -10.92 -11.74
N ARG A 250 -0.73 -11.22 -11.86
CA ARG A 250 -0.19 -12.54 -11.49
C ARG A 250 -0.18 -12.72 -9.98
N ALA A 251 0.25 -11.72 -9.22
CA ALA A 251 0.29 -11.80 -7.76
C ALA A 251 -1.12 -12.01 -7.17
N VAL A 252 -2.14 -11.34 -7.73
CA VAL A 252 -3.54 -11.51 -7.32
C VAL A 252 -4.01 -12.95 -7.54
N VAL A 253 -3.84 -13.48 -8.76
CA VAL A 253 -4.26 -14.86 -9.10
C VAL A 253 -3.53 -15.88 -8.22
N ASP A 254 -2.19 -15.81 -8.15
CA ASP A 254 -1.37 -16.75 -7.38
C ASP A 254 -1.77 -16.75 -5.89
N VAL A 255 -2.03 -15.57 -5.29
CA VAL A 255 -2.44 -15.46 -3.88
C VAL A 255 -3.87 -15.96 -3.67
N ARG A 256 -4.83 -15.60 -4.53
CA ARG A 256 -6.22 -16.06 -4.39
C ARG A 256 -6.33 -17.57 -4.52
N GLU A 257 -5.63 -18.19 -5.47
CA GLU A 257 -5.60 -19.65 -5.62
C GLU A 257 -5.03 -20.33 -4.37
N ALA A 258 -3.96 -19.76 -3.79
CA ALA A 258 -3.29 -20.31 -2.62
C ALA A 258 -4.06 -20.10 -1.31
N LEU A 259 -4.88 -19.05 -1.23
CA LEU A 259 -5.59 -18.60 -0.03
C LEU A 259 -7.02 -18.13 -0.41
N PRO A 260 -7.95 -19.06 -0.72
CA PRO A 260 -9.25 -18.71 -1.30
C PRO A 260 -10.13 -17.78 -0.47
N ALA A 261 -9.94 -17.74 0.86
CA ALA A 261 -10.76 -16.97 1.79
C ALA A 261 -10.05 -15.76 2.40
N VAL A 262 -8.78 -15.50 2.06
CA VAL A 262 -8.08 -14.34 2.64
C VAL A 262 -8.65 -13.04 2.05
N PRO A 263 -8.92 -12.00 2.86
CA PRO A 263 -9.15 -10.67 2.33
C PRO A 263 -7.93 -10.18 1.53
N LEU A 264 -8.15 -9.82 0.27
CA LEU A 264 -7.10 -9.54 -0.71
C LEU A 264 -7.28 -8.16 -1.33
N ILE A 265 -6.26 -7.33 -1.21
CA ILE A 265 -6.15 -6.02 -1.85
C ILE A 265 -5.21 -6.17 -3.06
N ALA A 266 -5.65 -5.66 -4.20
CA ALA A 266 -4.81 -5.52 -5.38
C ALA A 266 -4.41 -4.05 -5.55
N SER A 267 -3.22 -3.69 -5.09
CA SER A 267 -2.56 -2.45 -5.49
C SER A 267 -1.38 -2.71 -6.42
N GLY A 268 -0.81 -1.63 -6.98
CA GLY A 268 0.29 -1.71 -7.93
C GLY A 268 -0.19 -1.50 -9.37
N GLY A 269 -0.04 -0.27 -9.87
CA GLY A 269 -0.23 0.05 -11.29
C GLY A 269 -1.67 0.15 -11.78
N LEU A 270 -2.67 0.12 -10.90
CA LEU A 270 -4.04 0.47 -11.27
C LEU A 270 -4.15 1.95 -11.64
N ARG A 271 -4.91 2.26 -12.70
CA ARG A 271 -5.08 3.63 -13.22
C ARG A 271 -6.53 3.98 -13.52
N THR A 272 -7.36 2.99 -13.82
CA THR A 272 -8.74 3.20 -14.30
C THR A 272 -9.75 2.34 -13.55
N GLY A 273 -11.04 2.68 -13.67
CA GLY A 273 -12.13 1.83 -13.19
C GLY A 273 -12.16 0.45 -13.89
N LEU A 274 -11.64 0.34 -15.11
CA LEU A 274 -11.51 -0.94 -15.81
C LEU A 274 -10.43 -1.82 -15.19
N ASP A 275 -9.30 -1.24 -14.76
CA ASP A 275 -8.27 -1.98 -14.02
C ASP A 275 -8.81 -2.48 -12.69
N LEU A 276 -9.58 -1.64 -11.99
CA LEU A 276 -10.28 -1.99 -10.75
C LEU A 276 -11.23 -3.17 -11.00
N ALA A 277 -12.09 -3.09 -12.02
CA ALA A 277 -13.00 -4.19 -12.35
C ALA A 277 -12.23 -5.49 -12.65
N LYS A 278 -11.11 -5.41 -13.40
CA LYS A 278 -10.30 -6.58 -13.75
C LYS A 278 -9.70 -7.26 -12.52
N ILE A 279 -9.12 -6.51 -11.59
CA ILE A 279 -8.55 -7.13 -10.38
C ILE A 279 -9.62 -7.76 -9.50
N LEU A 280 -10.84 -7.18 -9.46
CA LEU A 280 -11.94 -7.76 -8.69
C LEU A 280 -12.36 -9.09 -9.32
N ALA A 281 -12.49 -9.12 -10.65
CA ALA A 281 -12.79 -10.34 -11.39
C ALA A 281 -11.68 -11.41 -11.28
N LEU A 282 -10.42 -11.00 -11.09
CA LEU A 282 -9.28 -11.91 -10.85
C LEU A 282 -9.21 -12.40 -9.40
N GLY A 283 -10.07 -11.89 -8.52
CA GLY A 283 -10.25 -12.39 -7.16
C GLY A 283 -9.73 -11.48 -6.05
N ALA A 284 -9.39 -10.22 -6.32
CA ALA A 284 -9.21 -9.25 -5.24
C ALA A 284 -10.56 -8.79 -4.69
N ASP A 285 -10.60 -8.41 -3.42
CA ASP A 285 -11.78 -7.87 -2.74
C ASP A 285 -11.78 -6.32 -2.76
N LEU A 286 -10.59 -5.72 -2.90
CA LEU A 286 -10.39 -4.27 -2.92
C LEU A 286 -9.27 -3.89 -3.90
N GLY A 287 -9.40 -2.77 -4.61
CA GLY A 287 -8.32 -2.21 -5.44
C GLY A 287 -7.64 -1.02 -4.77
N GLY A 288 -6.31 -0.93 -4.84
CA GLY A 288 -5.53 0.16 -4.25
C GLY A 288 -4.83 1.04 -5.28
N LEU A 289 -5.04 2.36 -5.21
CA LEU A 289 -4.37 3.36 -6.06
C LEU A 289 -3.58 4.36 -5.21
N ALA A 290 -2.36 4.68 -5.64
CA ALA A 290 -1.53 5.72 -5.00
C ALA A 290 -1.29 6.89 -5.96
N GLY A 291 -0.39 6.71 -6.94
CA GLY A 291 0.07 7.77 -7.85
C GLY A 291 -1.02 8.66 -8.48
N PRO A 292 -2.14 8.12 -9.01
CA PRO A 292 -3.22 8.96 -9.54
C PRO A 292 -3.84 9.90 -8.50
N PHE A 293 -4.04 9.44 -7.26
CA PHE A 293 -4.57 10.27 -6.18
C PHE A 293 -3.53 11.27 -5.68
N LEU A 294 -2.24 10.89 -5.63
CA LEU A 294 -1.17 11.81 -5.26
C LEU A 294 -1.10 13.04 -6.16
N LYS A 295 -1.31 12.84 -7.46
CA LYS A 295 -1.27 13.93 -8.46
C LYS A 295 -2.51 14.83 -8.41
N ALA A 296 -3.61 14.34 -7.83
CA ALA A 296 -4.88 15.05 -7.76
C ALA A 296 -5.05 15.83 -6.45
N ALA A 297 -4.36 15.42 -5.38
CA ALA A 297 -4.38 16.05 -4.06
C ALA A 297 -3.50 17.32 -3.99
#